data_AF-A0A4Q9NEJ4-F1
#
_entry.id   AF-A0A4Q9NEJ4-F1
#
_cell.length_a   1.000
_cell.length_b   1.000
_cell.length_c   1.000
_cell.angle_alpha   90.00
_cell.angle_beta   90.00
_cell.angle_gamma   90.00
#
_symmetry.space_group_name_H-M   'P 1'
#
loop_
_entity.id
_entity.type
_entity.pdbx_description
1 polymer ?
#
loop_
_entity_poly.entity_id
_entity_poly.type
_entity_poly.pdbx_seq_one_letter_code
_entity_poly.pdbx_strand_id
1 'polypeptide(L)'
;MLQNDPSAAASYPVGESSAPSTAGTSGAPASQPQTHITLEQPEPRLALTFTCTVEACGHRSTHQFTKRSYTRGIVIVQCPGCKNRHLIADHLGWFKESTEDGKLKTVEDLLRAKGEKVRRGRLDAGGVVEYAPE
;
A
#
# COMPACT_ATOMS: atom_id res chain seq x y z
N MET A 1 14.04 38.23 -29.01
CA MET A 1 14.20 38.84 -27.68
C MET A 1 12.91 39.60 -27.37
N LEU A 2 12.57 39.69 -26.08
CA LEU A 2 11.33 40.25 -25.51
C LEU A 2 10.15 39.26 -25.49
N GLN A 3 9.48 38.96 -24.37
CA GLN A 3 9.81 38.92 -22.94
C GLN A 3 8.66 38.12 -22.31
N ASN A 4 8.97 37.23 -21.38
CA ASN A 4 8.02 36.42 -20.62
C ASN A 4 7.87 37.08 -19.25
N ASP A 5 6.68 37.51 -18.87
CA ASP A 5 6.38 38.11 -17.56
C ASP A 5 5.22 37.38 -16.84
N PRO A 6 5.19 37.40 -15.48
CA PRO A 6 4.65 36.31 -14.67
C PRO A 6 3.45 36.69 -13.76
N SER A 7 2.89 35.67 -13.12
CA SER A 7 2.26 35.69 -11.77
C SER A 7 0.95 36.48 -11.57
N ALA A 8 -0.16 35.74 -11.41
CA ALA A 8 -1.38 36.25 -10.78
C ALA A 8 -1.79 35.31 -9.63
N ALA A 9 -1.58 35.77 -8.40
CA ALA A 9 -2.10 35.17 -7.18
C ALA A 9 -3.51 35.72 -6.93
N ALA A 10 -4.50 34.84 -6.75
CA ALA A 10 -5.87 35.21 -6.40
C ALA A 10 -6.13 34.96 -4.90
N SER A 11 -6.35 36.05 -4.18
CA SER A 11 -6.77 36.12 -2.77
C SER A 11 -8.30 36.05 -2.66
N TYR A 12 -8.81 35.24 -1.71
CA TYR A 12 -10.24 35.12 -1.40
C TYR A 12 -10.55 35.78 -0.04
N PRO A 13 -11.59 36.61 0.07
CA PRO A 13 -11.93 37.31 1.31
C PRO A 13 -12.76 36.44 2.27
N VAL A 14 -12.56 36.69 3.57
CA VAL A 14 -13.33 36.16 4.69
C VAL A 14 -14.63 36.94 4.88
N GLY A 15 -15.75 36.24 5.03
CA GLY A 15 -17.06 36.80 5.31
C GLY A 15 -17.59 36.32 6.66
N GLU A 16 -17.78 37.26 7.58
CA GLU A 16 -18.34 37.10 8.92
C GLU A 16 -19.65 37.91 8.99
N SER A 17 -20.74 37.37 9.59
CA SER A 17 -21.87 38.14 10.19
C SER A 17 -22.96 37.25 10.84
N SER A 18 -22.93 37.21 12.17
CA SER A 18 -23.98 37.46 13.21
C SER A 18 -25.52 37.23 13.04
N ALA A 19 -26.06 36.27 13.84
CA ALA A 19 -27.18 36.24 14.87
C ALA A 19 -28.62 36.84 14.62
N PRO A 20 -29.69 36.69 15.49
CA PRO A 20 -29.99 35.85 16.69
C PRO A 20 -31.46 35.26 16.87
N SER A 21 -31.72 34.54 17.99
CA SER A 21 -32.99 34.30 18.79
C SER A 21 -34.14 33.41 18.22
N THR A 22 -34.92 32.54 18.93
CA THR A 22 -35.26 32.29 20.37
C THR A 22 -36.05 30.96 20.55
N ALA A 23 -36.03 30.42 21.79
CA ALA A 23 -37.02 29.58 22.50
C ALA A 23 -37.11 28.05 22.28
N GLY A 24 -37.03 27.28 23.39
CA GLY A 24 -37.50 25.88 23.46
C GLY A 24 -36.89 24.97 24.54
N THR A 25 -37.42 25.05 25.76
CA THR A 25 -37.72 23.97 26.73
C THR A 25 -36.81 22.72 26.85
N SER A 26 -36.26 22.59 28.07
CA SER A 26 -36.13 21.41 28.94
C SER A 26 -35.98 20.00 28.35
N GLY A 27 -34.84 19.37 28.70
CA GLY A 27 -34.82 17.96 29.13
C GLY A 27 -34.09 16.97 28.23
N ALA A 28 -32.79 16.78 28.48
CA ALA A 28 -32.07 15.49 28.39
C ALA A 28 -30.61 15.73 28.84
N PRO A 29 -29.97 14.83 29.61
CA PRO A 29 -28.53 14.93 29.83
C PRO A 29 -27.84 14.80 28.47
N ALA A 30 -27.03 15.81 28.13
CA ALA A 30 -26.19 15.78 26.94
C ALA A 30 -25.20 14.61 27.08
N SER A 31 -25.49 13.52 26.39
CA SER A 31 -24.53 12.44 26.15
C SER A 31 -23.38 13.04 25.35
N GLN A 32 -22.25 13.26 26.02
CA GLN A 32 -21.01 13.70 25.37
C GLN A 32 -20.70 12.72 24.23
N PRO A 33 -20.38 13.20 23.01
CA PRO A 33 -19.85 12.33 21.98
C PRO A 33 -18.49 11.83 22.46
N GLN A 34 -18.45 10.60 22.97
CA GLN A 34 -17.21 9.94 23.31
C GLN A 34 -16.47 9.64 22.00
N THR A 35 -15.57 10.54 21.64
CA THR A 35 -14.56 10.33 20.60
C THR A 35 -13.62 9.25 21.10
N HIS A 36 -13.99 8.00 20.85
CA HIS A 36 -13.10 6.88 21.03
C HIS A 36 -11.93 7.08 20.05
N ILE A 37 -10.76 7.41 20.58
CA ILE A 37 -9.53 7.39 19.82
C ILE A 37 -9.21 5.92 19.58
N THR A 38 -9.62 5.36 18.45
CA THR A 38 -9.16 4.04 18.02
C THR A 38 -7.68 4.19 17.69
N LEU A 39 -6.82 3.69 18.56
CA LEU A 39 -5.40 3.55 18.27
C LEU A 39 -5.27 2.54 17.13
N GLU A 40 -5.10 3.04 15.91
CA GLU A 40 -4.89 2.24 14.72
C GLU A 40 -3.60 1.44 14.91
N GLN A 41 -3.74 0.13 15.14
CA GLN A 41 -2.59 -0.76 15.28
C GLN A 41 -1.77 -0.71 13.98
N PRO A 42 -0.44 -0.57 14.05
CA PRO A 42 0.38 -0.49 12.85
C PRO A 42 0.17 -1.74 12.01
N GLU A 43 -0.25 -1.54 10.75
CA GLU A 43 -0.53 -2.66 9.86
C GLU A 43 0.77 -3.47 9.61
N PRO A 44 0.76 -4.80 9.78
CA PRO A 44 1.95 -5.61 9.58
C PRO A 44 2.47 -5.47 8.15
N ARG A 45 3.78 -5.30 7.99
CA ARG A 45 4.46 -5.17 6.69
C ARG A 45 5.30 -6.41 6.39
N LEU A 46 5.50 -6.67 5.10
CA LEU A 46 6.36 -7.71 4.56
C LEU A 46 7.47 -7.07 3.73
N ALA A 47 8.64 -7.71 3.71
CA ALA A 47 9.74 -7.36 2.83
C ALA A 47 9.98 -8.53 1.87
N LEU A 48 10.11 -8.23 0.58
CA LEU A 48 10.47 -9.19 -0.45
C LEU A 48 11.73 -8.71 -1.16
N THR A 49 12.69 -9.60 -1.30
CA THR A 49 13.84 -9.40 -2.19
C THR A 49 13.71 -10.35 -3.37
N PHE A 50 13.67 -9.82 -4.58
CA PHE A 50 13.60 -10.62 -5.80
C PHE A 50 14.63 -10.14 -6.83
N THR A 51 14.95 -11.03 -7.76
CA THR A 51 15.82 -10.74 -8.91
C THR A 51 14.96 -10.53 -10.14
N CYS A 52 15.16 -9.41 -10.84
CA CYS A 52 14.43 -9.11 -12.07
C CYS A 52 14.72 -10.14 -13.16
N THR A 53 13.67 -10.73 -13.73
CA THR A 53 13.74 -11.77 -14.76
C THR A 53 13.65 -11.23 -16.19
N VAL A 54 13.66 -9.90 -16.37
CA VAL A 54 13.69 -9.29 -17.71
C VAL A 54 15.05 -9.56 -18.34
N GLU A 55 15.06 -10.01 -19.60
CA GLU A 55 16.26 -10.22 -20.39
C GLU A 55 17.18 -8.98 -20.32
N ALA A 56 18.46 -9.20 -20.02
CA ALA A 56 19.47 -8.17 -19.80
C ALA A 56 19.32 -7.27 -18.55
N CYS A 57 18.38 -7.51 -17.63
CA CYS A 57 18.28 -6.73 -16.38
C CYS A 57 19.00 -7.39 -15.19
N GLY A 58 18.54 -8.56 -14.73
CA GLY A 58 19.14 -9.31 -13.61
C GLY A 58 19.25 -8.57 -12.26
N HIS A 59 18.66 -7.38 -12.12
CA HIS A 59 18.85 -6.54 -10.94
C HIS A 59 18.09 -7.09 -9.73
N ARG A 60 18.77 -7.24 -8.60
CA ARG A 60 18.18 -7.70 -7.32
C ARG A 60 17.74 -6.49 -6.48
N SER A 61 16.46 -6.45 -6.12
CA SER A 61 15.88 -5.33 -5.37
C SER A 61 14.98 -5.80 -4.23
N THR A 62 14.97 -5.03 -3.14
CA THR A 62 14.14 -5.28 -1.95
C THR A 62 13.03 -4.25 -1.87
N HIS A 63 11.79 -4.72 -1.70
CA HIS A 63 10.59 -3.89 -1.62
C HIS A 63 9.80 -4.23 -0.36
N GLN A 64 9.13 -3.21 0.20
CA GLN A 64 8.29 -3.36 1.38
C GLN A 64 6.84 -2.99 1.07
N PHE A 65 5.90 -3.81 1.53
CA PHE A 65 4.47 -3.63 1.31
C PHE A 65 3.68 -4.15 2.52
N THR A 66 2.39 -3.82 2.59
CA THR A 66 1.55 -4.26 3.72
C THR A 66 1.17 -5.72 3.55
N LYS A 67 1.08 -6.48 4.65
CA LYS A 67 0.68 -7.90 4.62
C LYS A 67 -0.70 -8.08 3.98
N ARG A 68 -1.62 -7.14 4.17
CA ARG A 68 -2.96 -7.18 3.55
C ARG A 68 -2.88 -7.08 2.04
N SER A 69 -2.06 -6.17 1.49
CA SER A 69 -1.87 -6.04 0.04
C SER A 69 -1.37 -7.34 -0.58
N TYR A 70 -0.45 -8.02 0.11
CA TYR A 70 0.09 -9.29 -0.34
C TYR A 70 -0.91 -10.45 -0.23
N THR A 71 -1.77 -10.49 0.78
CA THR A 71 -2.63 -11.67 1.06
C THR A 71 -4.03 -11.59 0.46
N ARG A 72 -4.54 -10.38 0.23
CA ARG A 72 -5.93 -10.13 -0.24
C ARG A 72 -6.03 -9.09 -1.35
N GLY A 73 -4.91 -8.50 -1.75
CA GLY A 73 -4.87 -7.43 -2.73
C GLY A 73 -3.98 -7.77 -3.92
N ILE A 74 -3.45 -6.71 -4.51
CA ILE A 74 -2.48 -6.78 -5.60
C ILE A 74 -1.21 -6.04 -5.18
N VAL A 75 -0.05 -6.60 -5.51
CA VAL A 75 1.26 -6.01 -5.26
C VAL A 75 2.04 -5.94 -6.57
N ILE A 76 2.38 -4.71 -6.97
CA ILE A 76 3.20 -4.40 -8.13
C ILE A 76 4.38 -3.56 -7.66
N VAL A 77 5.60 -3.98 -8.02
CA VAL A 77 6.83 -3.29 -7.63
C VAL A 77 7.58 -2.82 -8.87
N GLN A 78 8.19 -1.64 -8.81
CA GLN A 78 9.00 -1.15 -9.92
C GLN A 78 10.46 -1.57 -9.74
N CYS A 79 11.05 -2.24 -10.74
CA CYS A 79 12.47 -2.56 -10.70
C CYS A 79 13.30 -1.31 -11.01
N PRO A 80 14.30 -0.93 -10.19
CA PRO A 80 15.16 0.21 -10.46
C PRO A 80 16.11 -0.02 -11.65
N GLY A 81 16.36 -1.28 -12.03
CA GLY A 81 17.20 -1.64 -13.18
C GLY A 81 16.52 -1.40 -14.52
N CYS A 82 15.43 -2.12 -14.81
CA CYS A 82 14.73 -2.02 -16.10
C CYS A 82 13.54 -1.04 -16.09
N LYS A 83 13.23 -0.41 -14.95
CA LYS A 83 12.08 0.51 -14.75
C LYS A 83 10.69 -0.10 -15.02
N ASN A 84 10.63 -1.38 -15.37
CA ASN A 84 9.40 -2.13 -15.53
C ASN A 84 8.72 -2.39 -14.18
N ARG A 85 7.41 -2.61 -14.25
CA ARG A 85 6.58 -2.98 -13.11
C ARG A 85 6.42 -4.50 -13.08
N HIS A 86 6.87 -5.13 -11.99
CA HIS A 86 6.79 -6.56 -11.76
C HIS A 86 5.60 -6.89 -10.87
N LEU A 87 4.79 -7.83 -11.30
CA LEU A 87 3.68 -8.36 -10.51
C LEU A 87 4.22 -9.36 -9.48
N ILE A 88 3.86 -9.17 -8.20
CA ILE A 88 4.32 -9.99 -7.07
C ILE A 88 3.19 -10.86 -6.51
N ALA A 89 2.00 -10.29 -6.37
CA ALA A 89 0.79 -11.00 -5.94
C ALA A 89 -0.42 -10.36 -6.62
N ASP A 90 -1.36 -11.19 -7.09
CA ASP A 90 -2.68 -10.77 -7.58
C ASP A 90 -3.75 -11.74 -7.07
N HIS A 91 -4.34 -11.39 -5.92
CA HIS A 91 -5.46 -12.13 -5.35
C HIS A 91 -6.83 -11.67 -5.87
N LEU A 92 -6.86 -10.59 -6.66
CA LEU A 92 -8.08 -9.99 -7.21
C LEU A 92 -8.39 -10.48 -8.63
N GLY A 93 -7.42 -11.11 -9.29
CA GLY A 93 -7.58 -11.71 -10.61
C GLY A 93 -7.73 -10.67 -11.71
N TRP A 94 -7.00 -9.55 -11.61
CA TRP A 94 -6.93 -8.55 -12.68
C TRP A 94 -6.12 -9.08 -13.86
N PHE A 95 -5.02 -9.78 -13.59
CA PHE A 95 -4.09 -10.28 -14.61
C PHE A 95 -4.38 -11.76 -14.93
N LYS A 96 -5.52 -12.05 -15.56
CA LYS A 96 -5.93 -13.43 -15.90
C LYS A 96 -5.11 -14.03 -17.06
N GLU A 97 -4.71 -13.22 -18.03
CA GLU A 97 -3.92 -13.68 -19.20
C GLU A 97 -2.50 -14.11 -18.83
N SER A 98 -1.88 -13.47 -17.83
CA SER A 98 -0.49 -13.74 -17.44
C SER A 98 -0.33 -14.89 -16.45
N THR A 99 -1.44 -15.49 -16.02
CA THR A 99 -1.51 -16.28 -14.78
C THR A 99 -2.36 -17.54 -14.95
N GLU A 100 -2.16 -18.33 -16.00
CA GLU A 100 -2.85 -19.63 -16.26
C GLU A 100 -4.27 -19.72 -15.65
N ASP A 101 -5.22 -18.93 -16.17
CA ASP A 101 -6.62 -18.90 -15.73
C ASP A 101 -6.84 -18.57 -14.23
N GLY A 102 -5.94 -17.78 -13.63
CA GLY A 102 -6.02 -17.36 -12.23
C GLY A 102 -5.59 -18.42 -11.21
N LYS A 103 -4.90 -19.49 -11.63
CA LYS A 103 -4.35 -20.51 -10.71
C LYS A 103 -3.09 -20.07 -9.98
N LEU A 104 -2.24 -19.22 -10.59
CA LEU A 104 -0.93 -18.85 -10.05
C LEU A 104 -0.94 -17.46 -9.38
N LYS A 105 -1.70 -17.33 -8.29
CA LYS A 105 -2.08 -16.04 -7.69
C LYS A 105 -0.91 -15.23 -7.10
N THR A 106 0.21 -15.89 -6.80
CA THR A 106 1.37 -15.26 -6.16
C THR A 106 2.69 -15.72 -6.76
N VAL A 107 3.74 -14.93 -6.54
CA VAL A 107 5.12 -15.34 -6.85
C VAL A 107 5.50 -16.69 -6.20
N GLU A 108 4.91 -17.03 -5.06
CA GLU A 108 5.16 -18.31 -4.40
C GLU A 108 4.55 -19.48 -5.19
N ASP A 109 3.37 -19.28 -5.79
CA ASP A 109 2.72 -20.28 -6.64
C ASP A 109 3.50 -20.47 -7.95
N LEU A 110 3.99 -19.37 -8.53
CA LEU A 110 4.84 -19.39 -9.73
C LEU A 110 6.16 -20.14 -9.48
N LEU A 111 6.82 -19.87 -8.35
CA LEU A 111 8.06 -20.54 -7.97
C LEU A 111 7.82 -22.04 -7.68
N ARG A 112 6.72 -22.37 -7.01
CA ARG A 112 6.33 -23.76 -6.77
C ARG A 112 6.04 -24.52 -8.05
N ALA A 113 5.35 -23.89 -9.03
CA ALA A 113 5.10 -24.48 -10.34
C ALA A 113 6.40 -24.74 -11.13
N LYS A 114 7.43 -23.90 -10.94
CA LYS A 114 8.77 -24.08 -11.51
C LYS A 114 9.67 -25.04 -10.73
N GLY A 115 9.20 -25.58 -9.59
CA GLY A 115 9.96 -26.51 -8.75
C GLY A 115 10.95 -25.82 -7.77
N GLU A 116 10.85 -24.51 -7.59
CA GLU A 116 11.71 -23.74 -6.68
C GLU A 116 11.12 -23.64 -5.26
N LYS A 117 11.97 -23.71 -4.23
CA LYS A 117 11.55 -23.65 -2.81
C LYS A 117 11.46 -22.20 -2.32
N VAL A 118 10.31 -21.82 -1.74
CA VAL A 118 10.11 -20.54 -1.05
C VAL A 118 10.39 -20.71 0.44
N ARG A 119 11.29 -19.90 1.00
CA ARG A 119 11.52 -19.84 2.46
C ARG A 119 10.81 -18.62 3.03
N ARG A 120 9.98 -18.83 4.06
CA ARG A 120 9.37 -17.76 4.85
C ARG A 120 10.16 -17.57 6.14
N GLY A 121 10.46 -16.32 6.48
CA GLY A 121 11.10 -15.96 7.74
C GLY A 121 10.38 -14.81 8.41
N ARG A 122 10.42 -14.78 9.75
CA ARG A 122 9.96 -13.65 10.57
C ARG A 122 11.16 -12.75 10.87
N LEU A 123 10.96 -11.44 10.82
CA LEU A 123 11.96 -10.47 11.25
C LEU A 123 11.64 -10.07 12.69
N ASP A 124 12.58 -10.28 13.60
CA ASP A 124 12.47 -9.79 14.98
C ASP A 124 13.02 -8.38 15.13
N ALA A 125 12.76 -7.76 16.28
CA ALA A 125 13.17 -6.37 16.58
C ALA A 125 14.68 -6.12 16.44
N GLY A 126 15.51 -7.18 16.48
CA GLY A 126 16.96 -7.12 16.24
C GLY A 126 17.40 -7.26 14.78
N GLY A 127 16.47 -7.34 13.81
CA GLY A 127 16.80 -7.53 12.39
C GLY A 127 17.26 -8.95 12.03
N VAL A 128 17.16 -9.89 12.97
CA VAL A 128 17.43 -11.31 12.74
C VAL A 128 16.26 -11.92 11.97
N VAL A 129 16.55 -12.62 10.87
CA VAL A 129 15.57 -13.40 10.10
C VAL A 129 15.48 -14.79 10.72
N GLU A 130 14.43 -15.06 11.48
CA GLU A 130 14.10 -16.41 11.93
C GLU A 130 13.38 -17.15 10.81
N TYR A 131 13.99 -18.21 10.28
CA TYR A 131 13.35 -19.06 9.27
C TYR A 131 12.46 -20.10 9.96
N ALA A 132 11.20 -20.24 9.52
CA ALA A 132 10.33 -21.30 10.02
C ALA A 132 10.89 -22.68 9.66
N PRO A 133 10.78 -23.69 10.55
CA PRO A 133 11.18 -25.08 10.23
C PRO A 133 10.33 -25.63 9.07
N GLU A 134 10.95 -26.46 8.21
CA GLU A 134 10.34 -27.08 7.02
C GLU A 134 9.09 -27.91 7.32
#